data_AF-A0A1K2IS50-F1
#
_entry.id   AF-A0A1K2IS50-F1
#
_cell.length_a   1.000
_cell.length_b   1.000
_cell.length_c   1.000
_cell.angle_alpha   90.00
_cell.angle_beta   90.00
_cell.angle_gamma   90.00
#
_symmetry.space_group_name_H-M   'P 1'
#
loop_
_entity.id
_entity.type
_entity.pdbx_description
1 polymer ?
#
loop_
_entity_poly.entity_id
_entity_poly.type
_entity_poly.pdbx_seq_one_letter_code
_entity_poly.pdbx_strand_id
1 'polypeptide(L)'
;MSERIQQQIQIRLKAFDDVFHNVIITLERLERFLLAEELYEGLDITAVRSERDFHDDEKNPPTIKLLYGETQLQCSALFYQTKFDDEELFHKTVSYFLKDLLMWYGGRKENIPYDDVDRFFIPVVSALDRQVHDVRQVMQTVHKYVRDIENDISQFSEEEKEKSVHEGFGAWLRAQDIVEKHYAAFMEKGDDVVFTVHQRGTVEEGLQRLYNAFIEIYTEKTPLLFLESTRKKYLWDIHFDPVVHLSNQIFKNRKA
;
A
#
# COMPACT_ATOMS: atom_id res chain seq x y z
N MET A 1 8.98 27.40 17.73
CA MET A 1 7.89 26.42 17.60
C MET A 1 7.64 25.87 18.99
N SER A 2 6.38 25.75 19.46
CA SER A 2 6.15 25.22 20.82
C SER A 2 6.36 23.71 20.84
N GLU A 3 6.85 23.18 21.97
CA GLU A 3 7.10 21.75 22.20
C GLU A 3 5.88 20.89 21.84
N ARG A 4 4.68 21.35 22.21
CA ARG A 4 3.41 20.71 21.87
C ARG A 4 3.16 20.57 20.36
N ILE A 5 3.56 21.56 19.55
CA ILE A 5 3.41 21.50 18.08
C ILE A 5 4.38 20.45 17.50
N GLN A 6 5.61 20.40 18.01
CA GLN A 6 6.60 19.43 17.56
C GLN A 6 6.18 17.99 17.90
N GLN A 7 5.65 17.77 19.10
CA GLN A 7 5.09 16.47 19.52
C GLN A 7 3.93 16.03 18.61
N GLN A 8 3.02 16.95 18.25
CA GLN A 8 1.93 16.65 17.33
C GLN A 8 2.41 16.26 15.93
N ILE A 9 3.46 16.92 15.43
CA ILE A 9 4.09 16.57 14.15
C ILE A 9 4.70 15.17 14.23
N GLN A 10 5.43 14.84 15.30
CA GLN A 10 6.04 13.53 15.47
C GLN A 10 5.00 12.40 15.53
N ILE A 11 3.93 12.56 16.32
CA ILE A 11 2.83 11.58 16.38
C ILE A 11 2.21 11.38 15.00
N ARG A 12 1.98 12.47 14.26
CA ARG A 12 1.38 12.40 12.93
C ARG A 12 2.30 11.67 11.94
N LEU A 13 3.60 11.96 11.95
CA LEU A 13 4.56 11.28 11.07
C LEU A 13 4.68 9.79 11.43
N LYS A 14 4.66 9.44 12.73
CA LYS A 14 4.64 8.05 13.18
C LYS A 14 3.37 7.33 12.74
N ALA A 15 2.20 7.95 12.91
CA ALA A 15 0.93 7.39 12.46
C ALA A 15 0.89 7.20 10.94
N PHE A 16 1.49 8.13 10.19
CA PHE A 16 1.63 8.01 8.75
C PHE A 16 2.52 6.83 8.36
N ASP A 17 3.69 6.69 8.99
CA ASP A 17 4.59 5.55 8.80
C ASP A 17 3.90 4.22 9.10
N ASP A 18 3.17 4.14 10.20
CA ASP A 18 2.47 2.92 10.61
C ASP A 18 1.38 2.52 9.61
N VAL A 19 0.61 3.49 9.11
CA VAL A 19 -0.41 3.22 8.08
C VAL A 19 0.24 2.80 6.76
N PHE A 20 1.30 3.48 6.34
CA PHE A 20 2.01 3.10 5.12
C PHE A 20 2.65 1.71 5.24
N HIS A 21 3.26 1.40 6.38
CA HIS A 21 3.79 0.09 6.67
C HIS A 21 2.71 -1.01 6.61
N ASN A 22 1.52 -0.74 7.13
CA ASN A 22 0.38 -1.65 7.02
C ASN A 22 -0.07 -1.83 5.57
N VAL A 23 -0.04 -0.79 4.73
CA VAL A 23 -0.28 -0.95 3.28
C VAL A 23 0.70 -1.96 2.69
N ILE A 24 2.00 -1.84 2.99
CA ILE A 24 3.01 -2.80 2.51
C ILE A 24 2.71 -4.22 3.02
N ILE A 25 2.42 -4.40 4.31
CA ILE A 25 2.05 -5.70 4.88
C ILE A 25 0.86 -6.32 4.13
N THR A 26 -0.19 -5.55 3.85
CA THR A 26 -1.36 -6.08 3.12
C THR A 26 -1.03 -6.50 1.69
N LEU A 27 -0.18 -5.75 0.99
CA LEU A 27 0.29 -6.12 -0.35
C LEU A 27 1.13 -7.40 -0.31
N GLU A 28 1.94 -7.61 0.72
CA GLU A 28 2.72 -8.83 0.92
C GLU A 28 1.83 -10.04 1.20
N ARG A 29 0.82 -9.88 2.06
CA ARG A 29 -0.16 -10.92 2.37
C ARG A 29 -0.92 -11.32 1.12
N LEU A 30 -1.34 -10.34 0.31
CA LEU A 30 -1.99 -10.59 -0.98
C LEU A 30 -1.05 -11.28 -1.98
N GLU A 31 0.19 -10.79 -2.13
CA GLU A 31 1.21 -11.41 -2.99
C GLU A 31 1.43 -12.88 -2.63
N ARG A 32 1.62 -13.17 -1.34
CA ARG A 32 1.83 -14.54 -0.85
C ARG A 32 0.63 -15.42 -1.12
N PHE A 33 -0.59 -14.92 -0.91
CA PHE A 33 -1.80 -15.67 -1.20
C PHE A 33 -1.94 -15.98 -2.70
N LEU A 34 -1.71 -15.01 -3.57
CA LEU A 34 -1.79 -15.20 -5.02
C LEU A 34 -0.70 -16.14 -5.55
N LEU A 35 0.48 -16.13 -4.93
CA LEU A 35 1.56 -17.07 -5.23
C LEU A 35 1.29 -18.49 -4.68
N ALA A 36 0.46 -18.61 -3.64
CA ALA A 36 0.17 -19.87 -2.94
C ALA A 36 -0.85 -20.78 -3.66
N GLU A 37 -1.21 -20.51 -4.93
CA GLU A 37 -1.89 -21.49 -5.78
C GLU A 37 -0.95 -22.57 -6.36
N GLU A 38 0.38 -22.52 -6.11
CA GLU A 38 1.31 -23.60 -6.50
C GLU A 38 2.09 -24.26 -5.34
N LEU A 39 2.23 -23.63 -4.17
CA LEU A 39 3.01 -24.17 -3.04
C LEU A 39 2.45 -23.66 -1.69
N TYR A 40 1.59 -24.44 -1.05
CA TYR A 40 1.04 -24.10 0.26
C TYR A 40 2.01 -24.50 1.38
N GLU A 41 2.85 -23.56 1.82
CA GLU A 41 3.46 -23.55 3.15
C GLU A 41 3.29 -22.14 3.72
N GLY A 42 2.31 -21.94 4.60
CA GLY A 42 2.17 -20.85 5.59
C GLY A 42 2.43 -19.40 5.17
N LEU A 43 1.53 -18.49 5.54
CA LEU A 43 1.77 -17.04 5.51
C LEU A 43 2.67 -16.56 6.67
N ASP A 44 3.62 -17.38 7.12
CA ASP A 44 4.24 -17.21 8.44
C ASP A 44 5.13 -15.96 8.57
N ILE A 45 5.55 -15.35 7.44
CA ILE A 45 6.46 -14.20 7.49
C ILE A 45 6.24 -13.24 6.30
N THR A 46 5.69 -12.04 6.58
CA THR A 46 5.79 -10.86 5.69
C THR A 46 7.27 -10.52 5.47
N ALA A 47 7.67 -10.17 4.25
CA ALA A 47 9.08 -9.93 3.92
C ALA A 47 9.68 -8.75 4.73
N VAL A 48 8.85 -7.87 5.27
CA VAL A 48 9.30 -6.79 6.19
C VAL A 48 9.67 -7.31 7.59
N ARG A 49 9.23 -8.52 7.98
CA ARG A 49 9.56 -9.16 9.26
C ARG A 49 9.38 -8.23 10.47
N SER A 50 8.32 -7.43 10.47
CA SER A 50 8.12 -6.43 11.52
C SER A 50 7.29 -7.00 12.67
N GLU A 51 7.54 -6.51 13.88
CA GLU A 51 6.70 -6.78 15.06
C GLU A 51 5.32 -6.11 14.95
N ARG A 52 5.04 -5.35 13.89
CA ARG A 52 3.77 -4.64 13.66
C ARG A 52 2.76 -5.46 12.86
N ASP A 53 3.15 -6.67 12.45
CA ASP A 53 2.26 -7.65 11.83
C ASP A 53 1.46 -8.40 12.91
N PHE A 54 0.30 -7.86 13.29
CA PHE A 54 -0.54 -8.38 14.37
C PHE A 54 -1.72 -9.24 13.87
N HIS A 55 -1.63 -9.82 12.67
CA HIS A 55 -2.70 -10.65 12.12
C HIS A 55 -2.76 -12.00 12.85
N ASP A 56 -3.96 -12.40 13.28
CA ASP A 56 -4.24 -13.72 13.87
C ASP A 56 -4.88 -14.61 12.80
N ASP A 57 -4.05 -15.08 11.87
CA ASP A 57 -4.47 -15.91 10.73
C ASP A 57 -4.90 -17.32 11.17
N GLU A 58 -4.51 -17.78 12.37
CA GLU A 58 -5.02 -19.03 12.95
C GLU A 58 -6.50 -18.90 13.30
N LYS A 59 -6.91 -17.80 13.94
CA LYS A 59 -8.31 -17.54 14.27
C LYS A 59 -9.11 -16.99 13.10
N ASN A 60 -8.46 -16.29 12.17
CA ASN A 60 -9.10 -15.66 11.00
C ASN A 60 -8.37 -16.06 9.72
N PRO A 61 -8.56 -17.30 9.22
CA PRO A 61 -7.88 -17.77 8.03
C PRO A 61 -8.10 -16.82 6.84
N PRO A 62 -7.03 -16.39 6.16
CA PRO A 62 -7.13 -15.43 5.09
C PRO A 62 -7.85 -16.04 3.89
N THR A 63 -8.83 -15.31 3.37
CA THR A 63 -9.48 -15.61 2.10
C THR A 63 -9.13 -14.52 1.11
N ILE A 64 -9.20 -14.82 -0.19
CA ILE A 64 -8.97 -13.85 -1.25
C ILE A 64 -9.78 -12.56 -1.01
N LYS A 65 -11.06 -12.70 -0.65
CA LYS A 65 -11.98 -11.59 -0.37
C LYS A 65 -11.52 -10.74 0.82
N LEU A 66 -11.06 -11.37 1.89
CA LEU A 66 -10.54 -10.67 3.07
C LEU A 66 -9.30 -9.86 2.72
N LEU A 67 -8.35 -10.44 1.97
CA LEU A 67 -7.09 -9.78 1.62
C LEU A 67 -7.28 -8.57 0.69
N TYR A 68 -8.18 -8.66 -0.29
CA TYR A 68 -8.57 -7.50 -1.11
C TYR A 68 -9.25 -6.41 -0.28
N GLY A 69 -10.16 -6.80 0.63
CA GLY A 69 -10.83 -5.89 1.54
C GLY A 69 -9.86 -5.19 2.50
N GLU A 70 -8.90 -5.92 3.04
CA GLU A 70 -7.83 -5.44 3.91
C GLU A 70 -6.96 -4.41 3.20
N THR A 71 -6.50 -4.72 1.98
CA THR A 71 -5.68 -3.81 1.15
C THR A 71 -6.45 -2.53 0.79
N GLN A 72 -7.73 -2.65 0.42
CA GLN A 72 -8.60 -1.49 0.17
C GLN A 72 -8.78 -0.63 1.42
N LEU A 73 -8.95 -1.26 2.59
CA LEU A 73 -9.09 -0.56 3.87
C LEU A 73 -7.81 0.21 4.22
N GLN A 74 -6.63 -0.37 4.02
CA GLN A 74 -5.38 0.34 4.26
C GLN A 74 -5.15 1.49 3.28
N CYS A 75 -5.56 1.37 2.00
CA CYS A 75 -5.58 2.51 1.08
C CYS A 75 -6.49 3.64 1.60
N SER A 76 -7.65 3.27 2.17
CA SER A 76 -8.58 4.24 2.75
C SER A 76 -8.01 4.91 4.00
N ALA A 77 -7.33 4.15 4.86
CA ALA A 77 -6.63 4.69 6.02
C ALA A 77 -5.51 5.66 5.60
N LEU A 78 -4.73 5.30 4.57
CA LEU A 78 -3.65 6.14 4.02
C LEU A 78 -4.19 7.49 3.54
N PHE A 79 -5.33 7.50 2.83
CA PHE A 79 -6.00 8.73 2.42
C PHE A 79 -6.34 9.67 3.58
N TYR A 80 -6.68 9.14 4.76
CA TYR A 80 -6.97 10.00 5.92
C TYR A 80 -5.71 10.60 6.56
N GLN A 81 -4.57 9.91 6.45
CA GLN A 81 -3.30 10.38 7.01
C GLN A 81 -2.62 11.46 6.15
N THR A 82 -3.00 11.60 4.88
CA THR A 82 -2.39 12.56 3.93
C THR A 82 -2.89 14.01 4.06
N LYS A 83 -3.62 14.35 5.13
CA LYS A 83 -4.17 15.70 5.35
C LYS A 83 -3.13 16.72 5.82
N PHE A 84 -2.06 16.95 5.07
CA PHE A 84 -1.02 17.93 5.41
C PHE A 84 -1.44 19.35 4.98
N ASP A 85 -1.26 20.34 5.86
CA ASP A 85 -1.53 21.75 5.55
C ASP A 85 -0.33 22.44 4.89
N ASP A 86 0.87 21.86 5.02
CA ASP A 86 2.12 22.32 4.43
C ASP A 86 2.39 21.55 3.13
N GLU A 87 2.39 22.27 2.00
CA GLU A 87 2.57 21.71 0.66
C GLU A 87 3.99 21.15 0.44
N GLU A 88 5.02 21.80 0.99
CA GLU A 88 6.40 21.35 0.86
C GLU A 88 6.62 20.06 1.64
N LEU A 89 6.13 20.03 2.89
CA LEU A 89 6.16 18.83 3.72
C LEU A 89 5.38 17.70 3.05
N PHE A 90 4.16 17.98 2.56
CA PHE A 90 3.36 17.02 1.83
C PHE A 90 4.13 16.42 0.65
N HIS A 91 4.74 17.26 -0.18
CA HIS A 91 5.47 16.81 -1.36
C HIS A 91 6.68 15.93 -1.00
N LYS A 92 7.47 16.33 0.01
CA LYS A 92 8.60 15.53 0.50
C LYS A 92 8.16 14.19 1.08
N THR A 93 7.08 14.19 1.86
CA THR A 93 6.49 12.98 2.44
C THR A 93 6.02 12.04 1.35
N VAL A 94 5.22 12.52 0.39
CA VAL A 94 4.75 11.69 -0.74
C VAL A 94 5.92 11.15 -1.56
N SER A 95 6.94 11.98 -1.86
CA SER A 95 8.14 11.54 -2.58
C SER A 95 8.88 10.42 -1.83
N TYR A 96 9.07 10.55 -0.51
CA TYR A 96 9.70 9.52 0.32
C TYR A 96 8.95 8.18 0.24
N PHE A 97 7.64 8.19 0.53
CA PHE A 97 6.84 6.96 0.56
C PHE A 97 6.63 6.37 -0.83
N LEU A 98 6.60 7.19 -1.89
CA LEU A 98 6.58 6.70 -3.26
C LEU A 98 7.91 6.01 -3.63
N LYS A 99 9.06 6.57 -3.24
CA LYS A 99 10.37 5.91 -3.44
C LYS A 99 10.41 4.58 -2.70
N ASP A 100 9.91 4.54 -1.47
CA ASP A 100 9.86 3.31 -0.66
C ASP A 100 8.93 2.24 -1.27
N LEU A 101 7.73 2.64 -1.73
CA LEU A 101 6.83 1.76 -2.47
C LEU A 101 7.48 1.19 -3.73
N LEU A 102 8.19 2.02 -4.50
CA LEU A 102 8.87 1.59 -5.72
C LEU A 102 10.04 0.66 -5.41
N MET A 103 10.82 0.91 -4.36
CA MET A 103 11.86 -0.02 -3.91
C MET A 103 11.29 -1.36 -3.46
N TRP A 104 10.09 -1.38 -2.90
CA TRP A 104 9.37 -2.62 -2.59
C TRP A 104 8.97 -3.38 -3.87
N TYR A 105 8.33 -2.70 -4.83
CA TYR A 105 8.00 -3.29 -6.14
C TYR A 105 9.24 -3.75 -6.91
N GLY A 106 10.36 -3.03 -6.82
CA GLY A 106 11.60 -3.35 -7.53
C GLY A 106 12.23 -4.66 -7.09
N GLY A 107 11.97 -5.11 -5.87
CA GLY A 107 12.42 -6.43 -5.40
C GLY A 107 11.48 -7.59 -5.75
N ARG A 108 10.34 -7.34 -6.40
CA ARG A 108 9.48 -8.41 -6.92
C ARG A 108 10.15 -9.01 -8.17
N LYS A 109 10.78 -10.16 -7.99
CA LYS A 109 11.58 -10.90 -9.00
C LYS A 109 10.84 -11.09 -10.33
N GLU A 110 11.60 -11.23 -11.42
CA GLU A 110 11.06 -11.45 -12.78
C GLU A 110 10.18 -12.71 -12.90
N ASN A 111 10.36 -13.70 -12.03
CA ASN A 111 9.55 -14.93 -12.02
C ASN A 111 8.21 -14.78 -11.27
N ILE A 112 7.97 -13.64 -10.62
CA ILE A 112 6.67 -13.31 -10.01
C ILE A 112 5.79 -12.69 -11.10
N PRO A 113 4.64 -13.30 -11.43
CA PRO A 113 3.76 -12.82 -12.50
C PRO A 113 3.27 -11.40 -12.23
N TYR A 114 2.86 -10.71 -13.30
CA TYR A 114 2.18 -9.43 -13.18
C TYR A 114 0.72 -9.67 -12.81
N ASP A 115 0.30 -9.14 -11.67
CA ASP A 115 -0.98 -9.50 -11.05
C ASP A 115 -1.65 -8.32 -10.35
N ASP A 116 -2.68 -8.62 -9.56
CA ASP A 116 -3.48 -7.60 -8.87
C ASP A 116 -2.68 -6.83 -7.82
N VAL A 117 -1.53 -7.35 -7.34
CA VAL A 117 -0.61 -6.60 -6.47
C VAL A 117 0.06 -5.46 -7.24
N ASP A 118 0.40 -5.65 -8.53
CA ASP A 118 0.88 -4.56 -9.39
C ASP A 118 -0.24 -3.55 -9.66
N ARG A 119 -1.48 -4.01 -9.88
CA ARG A 119 -2.65 -3.13 -10.06
C ARG A 119 -2.89 -2.21 -8.87
N PHE A 120 -2.61 -2.67 -7.64
CA PHE A 120 -2.80 -1.88 -6.41
C PHE A 120 -1.91 -0.65 -6.31
N PHE A 121 -0.87 -0.50 -7.14
CA PHE A 121 -0.09 0.73 -7.20
C PHE A 121 -0.98 1.97 -7.43
N ILE A 122 -1.97 1.87 -8.32
CA ILE A 122 -2.86 2.99 -8.67
C ILE A 122 -3.67 3.46 -7.45
N PRO A 123 -4.48 2.62 -6.77
CA PRO A 123 -5.23 3.05 -5.60
C PRO A 123 -4.34 3.48 -4.42
N VAL A 124 -3.18 2.84 -4.19
CA VAL A 124 -2.23 3.25 -3.13
C VAL A 124 -1.72 4.66 -3.40
N VAL A 125 -1.22 4.94 -4.61
CA VAL A 125 -0.73 6.27 -4.98
C VAL A 125 -1.87 7.28 -5.04
N SER A 126 -3.06 6.89 -5.50
CA SER A 126 -4.23 7.78 -5.53
C SER A 126 -4.60 8.26 -4.12
N ALA A 127 -4.52 7.36 -3.12
CA ALA A 127 -4.71 7.69 -1.71
C ALA A 127 -3.56 8.55 -1.14
N LEU A 128 -2.31 8.19 -1.47
CA LEU A 128 -1.09 8.87 -1.01
C LEU A 128 -1.01 10.32 -1.51
N ASP A 129 -1.24 10.54 -2.80
CA ASP A 129 -1.16 11.85 -3.47
C ASP A 129 -2.48 12.64 -3.39
N ARG A 130 -3.54 12.08 -2.79
CA ARG A 130 -4.87 12.71 -2.75
C ARG A 130 -5.38 13.13 -4.14
N GLN A 131 -5.10 12.31 -5.16
CA GLN A 131 -5.72 12.48 -6.48
C GLN A 131 -7.23 12.21 -6.41
N VAL A 132 -7.67 11.56 -5.33
CA VAL A 132 -9.06 11.45 -4.92
C VAL A 132 -9.40 12.48 -3.84
N HIS A 133 -10.63 12.98 -3.87
CA HIS A 133 -11.17 13.95 -2.94
C HIS A 133 -12.03 13.33 -1.84
N ASP A 134 -12.49 12.09 -2.04
CA ASP A 134 -13.35 11.34 -1.13
C ASP A 134 -12.84 9.89 -1.01
N VAL A 135 -12.92 9.31 0.19
CA VAL A 135 -12.54 7.92 0.45
C VAL A 135 -13.31 6.93 -0.45
N ARG A 136 -14.55 7.25 -0.85
CA ARG A 136 -15.35 6.45 -1.79
C ARG A 136 -14.69 6.34 -3.15
N GLN A 137 -13.92 7.35 -3.56
CA GLN A 137 -13.17 7.31 -4.82
C GLN A 137 -11.95 6.39 -4.73
N VAL A 138 -11.38 6.14 -3.53
CA VAL A 138 -10.39 5.07 -3.34
C VAL A 138 -11.01 3.73 -3.69
N MET A 139 -12.20 3.45 -3.18
CA MET A 139 -12.94 2.20 -3.45
C MET A 139 -13.29 2.08 -4.94
N GLN A 140 -13.74 3.16 -5.57
CA GLN A 140 -13.99 3.19 -7.03
C GLN A 140 -12.72 2.94 -7.83
N THR A 141 -11.56 3.43 -7.37
CA THR A 141 -10.26 3.20 -8.02
C THR A 141 -9.86 1.74 -7.92
N VAL A 142 -10.07 1.09 -6.76
CA VAL A 142 -9.87 -0.36 -6.58
C VAL A 142 -10.79 -1.14 -7.52
N HIS A 143 -12.09 -0.86 -7.51
CA HIS A 143 -13.07 -1.51 -8.39
C HIS A 143 -12.71 -1.36 -9.88
N LYS A 144 -12.30 -0.16 -10.30
CA LYS A 144 -11.98 0.13 -11.71
C LYS A 144 -10.68 -0.54 -12.17
N TYR A 145 -9.61 -0.42 -11.39
CA TYR A 145 -8.27 -0.77 -11.85
C TYR A 145 -7.73 -2.08 -11.31
N VAL A 146 -8.23 -2.56 -10.17
CA VAL A 146 -7.79 -3.80 -9.54
C VAL A 146 -8.80 -4.91 -9.85
N ARG A 147 -9.94 -4.89 -9.17
CA ARG A 147 -10.96 -5.94 -9.24
C ARG A 147 -12.26 -5.45 -8.61
N ASP A 148 -13.39 -5.96 -9.09
CA ASP A 148 -14.65 -5.82 -8.36
C ASP A 148 -14.61 -6.67 -7.09
N ILE A 149 -14.53 -6.01 -5.94
CA ILE A 149 -14.66 -6.65 -4.64
C ILE A 149 -16.16 -6.68 -4.35
N GLU A 150 -16.84 -7.75 -4.76
CA GLU A 150 -18.28 -7.96 -4.49
C GLU A 150 -18.53 -7.91 -2.97
N ASN A 151 -18.94 -6.74 -2.50
CA ASN A 151 -19.10 -6.41 -1.09
C ASN A 151 -20.02 -5.20 -0.92
N ASP A 152 -21.29 -5.37 -1.28
CA ASP A 152 -22.30 -4.47 -0.78
C ASP A 152 -22.84 -5.03 0.54
N ILE A 153 -22.76 -4.23 1.61
CA ILE A 153 -23.39 -4.55 2.90
C ILE A 153 -24.89 -4.83 2.74
N SER A 154 -25.52 -4.31 1.68
CA SER A 154 -26.92 -4.58 1.33
C SER A 154 -27.23 -6.06 1.07
N GLN A 155 -26.22 -6.87 0.72
CA GLN A 155 -26.37 -8.29 0.42
C GLN A 155 -26.37 -9.19 1.66
N PHE A 156 -26.02 -8.65 2.83
CA PHE A 156 -26.01 -9.38 4.09
C PHE A 156 -27.42 -9.39 4.71
N SER A 157 -27.74 -10.46 5.44
CA SER A 157 -28.92 -10.48 6.29
C SER A 157 -28.79 -9.46 7.44
N GLU A 158 -29.91 -9.05 8.02
CA GLU A 158 -29.89 -8.09 9.15
C GLU A 158 -29.12 -8.64 10.36
N GLU A 159 -29.20 -9.94 10.61
CA GLU A 159 -28.45 -10.60 11.70
C GLU A 159 -26.94 -10.57 11.44
N GLU A 160 -26.50 -10.81 10.19
CA GLU A 160 -25.09 -10.72 9.81
C GLU A 160 -24.57 -9.28 9.87
N LYS A 161 -25.40 -8.28 9.51
CA LYS A 161 -25.07 -6.87 9.66
C LYS A 161 -24.89 -6.49 11.12
N GLU A 162 -25.86 -6.85 11.97
CA GLU A 162 -25.82 -6.57 13.40
C GLU A 162 -24.58 -7.19 14.05
N LYS A 163 -24.32 -8.48 13.77
CA LYS A 163 -23.12 -9.17 14.24
C LYS A 163 -21.84 -8.46 13.78
N SER A 164 -21.75 -8.10 12.50
CA SER A 164 -20.57 -7.41 11.95
C SER A 164 -20.34 -6.05 12.60
N VAL A 165 -21.40 -5.32 12.92
CA VAL A 165 -21.31 -4.03 13.64
C VAL A 165 -20.79 -4.25 15.06
N HIS A 166 -21.32 -5.24 15.79
CA HIS A 166 -20.87 -5.52 17.15
C HIS A 166 -19.40 -5.97 17.21
N GLU A 167 -19.01 -6.90 16.34
CA GLU A 167 -17.64 -7.39 16.25
C GLU A 167 -16.68 -6.28 15.81
N GLY A 168 -17.07 -5.49 14.81
CA GLY A 168 -16.30 -4.36 14.30
C GLY A 168 -16.09 -3.28 15.36
N PHE A 169 -17.13 -2.94 16.14
CA PHE A 169 -17.03 -1.96 17.23
C PHE A 169 -16.11 -2.47 18.35
N GLY A 170 -16.25 -3.75 18.72
CA GLY A 170 -15.37 -4.38 19.70
C GLY A 170 -13.90 -4.41 19.24
N ALA A 171 -13.66 -4.70 17.97
CA ALA A 171 -12.32 -4.66 17.38
C ALA A 171 -11.74 -3.24 17.38
N TRP A 172 -12.55 -2.25 17.02
CA TRP A 172 -12.16 -0.84 17.03
C TRP A 172 -11.74 -0.37 18.43
N LEU A 173 -12.51 -0.68 19.48
CA LEU A 173 -12.15 -0.32 20.86
C LEU A 173 -10.80 -0.92 21.29
N ARG A 174 -10.54 -2.18 20.93
CA ARG A 174 -9.25 -2.84 21.23
C ARG A 174 -8.10 -2.18 20.48
N ALA A 175 -8.31 -1.88 19.19
CA ALA A 175 -7.30 -1.21 18.37
C ALA A 175 -6.98 0.19 18.92
N GLN A 176 -8.00 0.95 19.35
CA GLN A 176 -7.82 2.27 19.93
C GLN A 176 -6.95 2.23 21.20
N ASP A 177 -7.26 1.35 22.15
CA ASP A 177 -6.49 1.21 23.40
C ASP A 177 -5.02 0.84 23.13
N ILE A 178 -4.76 -0.04 22.16
CA ILE A 178 -3.39 -0.42 21.76
C ILE A 178 -2.65 0.78 21.15
N VAL A 179 -3.29 1.51 20.23
CA VAL A 179 -2.68 2.65 19.54
C VAL A 179 -2.38 3.78 20.53
N GLU A 180 -3.30 4.09 21.44
CA GLU A 180 -3.11 5.11 22.47
C GLU A 180 -1.92 4.77 23.38
N LYS A 181 -1.81 3.51 23.82
CA LYS A 181 -0.66 3.04 24.62
C LYS A 181 0.66 3.11 23.84
N HIS A 182 0.66 2.73 22.56
CA HIS A 182 1.85 2.79 21.72
C HIS A 182 2.34 4.23 21.57
N TYR A 183 1.45 5.18 21.27
CA TYR A 183 1.83 6.58 21.10
C TYR A 183 2.23 7.24 22.42
N ALA A 184 1.56 6.93 23.53
CA ALA A 184 1.99 7.39 24.85
C ALA A 184 3.42 6.93 25.18
N ALA A 185 3.73 5.66 24.93
CA ALA A 185 5.07 5.11 25.15
C ALA A 185 6.13 5.73 24.23
N PHE A 186 5.80 5.99 22.96
CA PHE A 186 6.69 6.69 22.02
C PHE A 186 7.02 8.11 22.52
N MET A 187 6.01 8.85 22.98
CA MET A 187 6.20 10.21 23.51
C MET A 187 7.01 10.23 24.80
N GLU A 188 6.82 9.24 25.68
CA GLU A 188 7.56 9.14 26.94
C GLU A 188 9.06 8.87 26.72
N LYS A 189 9.41 8.08 25.69
CA LYS A 189 10.80 7.80 25.32
C LYS A 189 11.50 9.01 24.71
N GLY A 190 10.75 9.91 24.06
CA GLY A 190 11.30 11.07 23.37
C GLY A 190 12.11 10.70 22.13
N ASP A 191 11.82 9.55 21.52
CA ASP A 191 12.52 9.05 20.33
C ASP A 191 12.17 9.91 19.11
N ASP A 192 13.15 10.12 18.22
CA ASP A 192 12.88 10.70 16.91
C ASP A 192 12.10 9.70 16.03
N VAL A 193 11.25 10.22 15.14
CA VAL A 193 10.52 9.37 14.18
C VAL A 193 11.52 8.81 13.18
N VAL A 194 11.79 7.51 13.28
CA VAL A 194 12.54 6.75 12.27
C VAL A 194 11.53 6.07 11.36
N PHE A 195 11.49 6.52 10.10
CA PHE A 195 10.63 5.88 9.10
C PHE A 195 11.09 4.47 8.79
N THR A 196 10.12 3.61 8.57
CA THR A 196 10.36 2.24 8.14
C THR A 196 10.78 2.25 6.68
N VAL A 197 11.76 1.42 6.34
CA VAL A 197 12.27 1.27 4.98
C VAL A 197 11.92 -0.13 4.49
N HIS A 198 11.25 -0.21 3.36
CA HIS A 198 10.76 -1.43 2.71
C HIS A 198 11.60 -1.80 1.50
N GLN A 199 12.89 -1.50 1.55
CA GLN A 199 13.81 -1.67 0.43
C GLN A 199 14.01 -3.15 0.11
N ARG A 200 13.51 -3.59 -1.04
CA ARG A 200 13.77 -4.92 -1.63
C ARG A 200 14.61 -4.85 -2.91
N GLY A 201 14.49 -3.76 -3.65
CA GLY A 201 15.27 -3.43 -4.85
C GLY A 201 15.50 -1.92 -4.97
N THR A 202 15.63 -1.44 -6.19
CA THR A 202 15.83 -0.02 -6.53
C THR A 202 14.53 0.63 -7.03
N VAL A 203 14.51 1.97 -7.04
CA VAL A 203 13.36 2.72 -7.57
C VAL A 203 13.21 2.48 -9.07
N GLU A 204 14.31 2.39 -9.80
CA GLU A 204 14.34 2.13 -11.24
C GLU A 204 13.80 0.74 -11.58
N GLU A 205 14.16 -0.29 -10.81
CA GLU A 205 13.59 -1.64 -10.95
C GLU A 205 12.07 -1.63 -10.68
N GLY A 206 11.62 -0.89 -9.66
CA GLY A 206 10.20 -0.74 -9.35
C GLY A 206 9.41 -0.07 -10.48
N LEU A 207 9.95 1.04 -11.02
CA LEU A 207 9.38 1.70 -12.19
C LEU A 207 9.32 0.74 -13.37
N GLN A 208 10.42 0.04 -13.67
CA GLN A 208 10.48 -0.90 -14.77
C GLN A 208 9.44 -2.02 -14.65
N ARG A 209 9.30 -2.59 -13.44
CA ARG A 209 8.28 -3.60 -13.18
C ARG A 209 6.88 -3.06 -13.46
N LEU A 210 6.54 -1.90 -12.90
CA LEU A 210 5.20 -1.31 -13.07
C LEU A 210 4.90 -0.93 -14.52
N TYR A 211 5.90 -0.42 -15.26
CA TYR A 211 5.73 -0.15 -16.69
C TYR A 211 5.39 -1.41 -17.48
N ASN A 212 6.14 -2.49 -17.26
CA ASN A 212 5.88 -3.77 -17.92
C ASN A 212 4.53 -4.35 -17.51
N ALA A 213 4.26 -4.38 -16.20
CA ALA A 213 3.00 -4.87 -15.66
C ALA A 213 1.82 -4.09 -16.26
N PHE A 214 1.89 -2.76 -16.33
CA PHE A 214 0.78 -1.96 -16.85
C PHE A 214 0.55 -2.14 -18.36
N ILE A 215 1.62 -2.37 -19.14
CA ILE A 215 1.50 -2.71 -20.56
C ILE A 215 0.83 -4.08 -20.75
N GLU A 216 1.15 -5.05 -19.89
CA GLU A 216 0.62 -6.41 -20.00
C GLU A 216 -0.80 -6.54 -19.46
N ILE A 217 -1.08 -5.91 -18.31
CA ILE A 217 -2.33 -6.02 -17.57
C ILE A 217 -3.46 -5.18 -18.18
N TYR A 218 -3.14 -3.97 -18.64
CA TYR A 218 -4.15 -3.00 -19.08
C TYR A 218 -4.13 -2.80 -20.59
N THR A 219 -5.31 -2.83 -21.20
CA THR A 219 -5.49 -2.51 -22.62
C THR A 219 -5.56 -1.00 -22.89
N GLU A 220 -5.94 -0.20 -21.88
CA GLU A 220 -6.00 1.25 -21.97
C GLU A 220 -4.69 1.94 -21.54
N LYS A 221 -4.43 3.13 -22.07
CA LYS A 221 -3.21 3.90 -21.76
C LYS A 221 -3.26 4.65 -20.43
N THR A 222 -4.43 4.75 -19.80
CA THR A 222 -4.65 5.57 -18.61
C THR A 222 -3.71 5.21 -17.44
N PRO A 223 -3.50 3.92 -17.08
CA PRO A 223 -2.55 3.51 -16.05
C PRO A 223 -1.10 3.95 -16.30
N LEU A 224 -0.64 3.86 -17.55
CA LEU A 224 0.72 4.28 -17.92
C LEU A 224 0.89 5.81 -17.82
N LEU A 225 -0.13 6.56 -18.28
CA LEU A 225 -0.13 8.02 -18.13
C LEU A 225 -0.14 8.44 -16.65
N PHE A 226 -0.90 7.71 -15.82
CA PHE A 226 -0.90 7.91 -14.37
C PHE A 226 0.50 7.70 -13.79
N LEU A 227 1.15 6.56 -14.05
CA LEU A 227 2.50 6.26 -13.57
C LEU A 227 3.50 7.34 -13.98
N GLU A 228 3.48 7.75 -15.24
CA GLU A 228 4.41 8.76 -15.76
C GLU A 228 4.16 10.15 -15.17
N SER A 229 2.89 10.53 -14.97
CA SER A 229 2.54 11.79 -14.33
C SER A 229 2.98 11.84 -12.87
N THR A 230 2.78 10.74 -12.12
CA THR A 230 3.22 10.59 -10.73
C THR A 230 4.74 10.65 -10.63
N ARG A 231 5.46 9.93 -11.50
CA ARG A 231 6.93 9.96 -11.55
C ARG A 231 7.44 11.38 -11.81
N LYS A 232 6.90 12.06 -12.82
CA LYS A 232 7.30 13.45 -13.13
C LYS A 232 7.02 14.42 -12.00
N LYS A 233 5.93 14.21 -11.25
CA LYS A 233 5.55 15.06 -10.12
C LYS A 233 6.49 14.88 -8.94
N TYR A 234 6.74 13.64 -8.51
CA TYR A 234 7.38 13.35 -7.22
C TYR A 234 8.80 12.82 -7.29
N LEU A 235 9.24 12.37 -8.46
CA LEU A 235 10.52 11.72 -8.72
C LEU A 235 11.23 12.38 -9.91
N TRP A 236 11.10 13.71 -10.02
CA TRP A 236 11.67 14.49 -11.12
C TRP A 236 13.20 14.42 -11.15
N ASP A 237 13.83 14.11 -10.02
CA ASP A 237 15.26 13.89 -9.81
C ASP A 237 15.75 12.52 -10.31
N ILE A 238 14.83 11.58 -10.61
CA ILE A 238 15.16 10.24 -11.07
C ILE A 238 15.10 10.17 -12.60
N HIS A 239 16.26 9.93 -13.22
CA HIS A 239 16.37 9.70 -14.65
C HIS A 239 15.97 8.28 -15.01
N PHE A 240 14.81 8.12 -15.64
CA PHE A 240 14.28 6.83 -16.10
C PHE A 240 13.73 6.97 -17.52
N ASP A 241 14.17 6.10 -18.44
CA ASP A 241 13.68 6.03 -19.82
C ASP A 241 12.98 4.67 -20.08
N PRO A 242 11.64 4.62 -20.15
CA PRO A 242 10.90 3.38 -20.34
C PRO A 242 11.20 2.70 -21.70
N VAL A 243 11.59 3.47 -22.73
CA VAL A 243 11.78 2.96 -24.10
C VAL A 243 13.09 2.18 -24.24
N VAL A 244 14.15 2.65 -23.58
CA VAL A 244 15.46 1.97 -23.57
C VAL A 244 15.35 0.60 -22.90
N HIS A 245 14.58 0.49 -21.82
CA HIS A 245 14.44 -0.77 -21.09
C HIS A 245 13.49 -1.79 -21.74
N LEU A 246 12.40 -1.35 -22.38
CA LEU A 246 11.52 -2.22 -23.17
C LEU A 246 12.27 -2.85 -24.37
N SER A 247 13.16 -2.10 -25.01
CA SER A 247 13.95 -2.61 -26.15
C SER A 247 14.92 -3.73 -25.74
N ASN A 248 15.49 -3.67 -24.53
CA ASN A 248 16.41 -4.69 -24.02
C ASN A 248 15.73 -6.05 -23.73
N GLN A 249 14.42 -6.08 -23.42
CA GLN A 249 13.67 -7.33 -23.24
C GLN A 249 13.29 -7.99 -24.58
N ILE A 250 12.93 -7.20 -25.59
CA ILE A 250 12.62 -7.71 -26.94
C ILE A 250 13.87 -8.36 -27.59
N PHE A 251 15.06 -7.82 -27.33
CA PHE A 251 16.32 -8.41 -27.83
C PHE A 251 16.77 -9.67 -27.06
N LYS A 252 16.40 -9.84 -25.78
CA LYS A 252 16.66 -11.07 -25.03
C LYS A 252 15.77 -12.23 -25.48
N ASN A 253 14.49 -11.98 -25.75
CA ASN A 253 13.53 -13.01 -26.21
C ASN A 253 13.72 -13.44 -27.67
N ARG A 254 14.61 -12.79 -28.43
CA ARG A 254 14.99 -13.19 -29.81
C ARG A 254 16.27 -14.02 -29.87
N LYS A 255 16.91 -14.31 -28.73
CA LYS A 255 18.14 -15.10 -28.63
C LYS A 255 18.00 -16.39 -27.82
N ALA A 256 16.78 -16.76 -27.44
CA ALA A 256 16.44 -18.07 -26.87
C ALA A 256 15.83 -18.98 -27.94
#